data_AF-A0A1X0BYB8-F1
#
_entry.id   AF-A0A1X0BYB8-F1
#
_cell.length_a   1.000
_cell.length_b   1.000
_cell.length_c   1.000
_cell.angle_alpha   90.00
_cell.angle_beta   90.00
_cell.angle_gamma   90.00
#
_symmetry.space_group_name_H-M   'P 1'
#
loop_
_entity.id
_entity.type
_entity.pdbx_description
1 polymer ?
#
loop_
_entity_poly.entity_id
_entity_poly.type
_entity_poly.pdbx_seq_one_letter_code
_entity_poly.pdbx_strand_id
1 'polypeptide(L)'
;MTTPQGGSLNTDFDLMAAVANKTDARNEEIRAMLQSFIGRMSAVPPSVWGGVAATRFRDVVERWNSESLRLHASLQRIAETIRLNEQTLREATESHSHRIGAVGNNL
;
A
#
# COMPACT_ATOMS: atom_id res chain seq x y z
N MET A 1 37.98 2.80 -13.16
CA MET A 1 36.68 2.12 -13.37
C MET A 1 35.70 2.67 -12.35
N THR A 2 34.95 3.71 -12.72
CA THR A 2 34.00 4.41 -11.85
C THR A 2 32.58 3.88 -12.12
N THR A 3 32.13 3.04 -11.19
CA THR A 3 30.75 2.84 -10.66
C THR A 3 29.52 2.74 -11.58
N PRO A 4 28.78 1.60 -11.57
CA PRO A 4 27.41 1.48 -12.08
C PRO A 4 26.32 1.80 -11.02
N GLN A 5 26.59 2.67 -10.04
CA GLN A 5 25.66 2.92 -8.92
C GLN A 5 24.29 3.49 -9.36
N GLY A 6 24.23 4.26 -10.45
CA GLY A 6 22.96 4.80 -10.98
C GLY A 6 21.98 3.73 -11.47
N GLY A 7 22.46 2.59 -11.97
CA GLY A 7 21.60 1.49 -12.41
C GLY A 7 20.97 0.72 -11.25
N SER A 8 21.71 0.56 -10.16
CA SER A 8 21.21 -0.07 -8.92
C SER A 8 20.14 0.77 -8.25
N LEU A 9 20.38 2.09 -8.11
CA LEU A 9 19.44 3.00 -7.44
C LEU A 9 18.11 3.15 -8.19
N ASN A 10 18.13 3.22 -9.53
CA ASN A 10 16.89 3.22 -10.30
C ASN A 10 16.09 1.92 -10.12
N THR A 11 16.77 0.77 -10.07
CA THR A 11 16.13 -0.53 -9.80
C THR A 11 15.49 -0.56 -8.40
N ASP A 12 16.16 0.03 -7.40
CA ASP A 12 15.64 0.14 -6.04
C ASP A 12 14.40 1.05 -5.97
N PHE A 13 14.36 2.16 -6.73
CA PHE A 13 13.19 3.04 -6.82
C PHE A 13 12.00 2.35 -7.50
N ASP A 14 12.24 1.64 -8.60
CA ASP A 14 11.20 0.86 -9.28
C ASP A 14 10.62 -0.23 -8.34
N LEU A 15 11.48 -0.86 -7.54
CA LEU A 15 11.05 -1.81 -6.51
C LEU A 15 10.19 -1.14 -5.43
N MET A 16 10.58 0.04 -4.95
CA MET A 16 9.80 0.82 -3.98
C MET A 16 8.40 1.14 -4.51
N ALA A 17 8.30 1.62 -5.76
CA ALA A 17 7.02 1.88 -6.41
C ALA A 17 6.18 0.60 -6.57
N ALA A 18 6.79 -0.51 -6.99
CA ALA A 18 6.11 -1.79 -7.15
C ALA A 18 5.55 -2.33 -5.82
N VAL A 19 6.30 -2.21 -4.72
CA VAL A 19 5.85 -2.64 -3.38
C VAL A 19 4.67 -1.79 -2.90
N ALA A 20 4.70 -0.47 -3.10
CA ALA A 20 3.58 0.41 -2.77
C ALA A 20 2.30 0.01 -3.53
N ASN A 21 2.41 -0.17 -4.86
CA ASN A 21 1.28 -0.56 -5.70
C ASN A 21 0.72 -1.95 -5.34
N LYS A 22 1.60 -2.91 -5.03
CA LYS A 22 1.17 -4.24 -4.57
C LYS A 22 0.41 -4.16 -3.25
N THR A 23 0.86 -3.29 -2.34
CA THR A 23 0.19 -3.05 -1.05
C THR A 23 -1.22 -2.50 -1.27
N ASP A 24 -1.37 -1.49 -2.12
CA ASP A 24 -2.66 -0.91 -2.48
C ASP A 24 -3.60 -1.96 -3.11
N ALA A 25 -3.08 -2.78 -4.04
CA ALA A 25 -3.85 -3.83 -4.69
C ALA A 25 -4.31 -4.95 -3.74
N ARG A 26 -3.51 -5.31 -2.72
CA ARG A 26 -3.90 -6.29 -1.70
C ARG A 26 -4.97 -5.75 -0.77
N ASN A 27 -4.84 -4.49 -0.43
CA ASN A 27 -5.80 -3.79 0.42
C ASN A 27 -7.19 -3.74 -0.23
N GLU A 28 -7.25 -3.42 -1.54
CA GLU A 28 -8.52 -3.39 -2.26
C GLU A 28 -9.16 -4.78 -2.44
N GLU A 29 -8.36 -5.82 -2.69
CA GLU A 29 -8.91 -7.18 -2.79
C GLU A 29 -9.53 -7.67 -1.48
N ILE A 30 -8.85 -7.44 -0.35
CA ILE A 30 -9.38 -7.81 0.98
C ILE A 30 -10.73 -7.12 1.21
N ARG A 31 -10.84 -5.85 0.86
CA ARG A 31 -12.09 -5.08 0.96
C ARG A 31 -13.17 -5.64 0.05
N ALA A 32 -12.85 -5.94 -1.20
CA ALA A 32 -13.80 -6.47 -2.18
C ALA A 32 -14.35 -7.84 -1.75
N MET A 33 -13.49 -8.75 -1.28
CA MET A 33 -13.92 -10.06 -0.78
C MET A 33 -14.87 -9.94 0.41
N LEU A 34 -14.57 -9.05 1.35
CA LEU A 34 -15.41 -8.82 2.52
C LEU A 34 -16.78 -8.26 2.12
N GLN A 35 -16.81 -7.23 1.28
CA GLN A 35 -18.06 -6.63 0.81
C GLN A 35 -18.93 -7.65 0.08
N SER A 36 -18.33 -8.49 -0.77
CA SER A 36 -19.02 -9.60 -1.43
C SER A 36 -19.61 -10.59 -0.42
N PHE A 37 -18.83 -10.99 0.59
CA PHE A 37 -19.30 -11.89 1.64
C PHE A 37 -20.47 -11.28 2.46
N ILE A 38 -20.35 -10.03 2.90
CA ILE A 38 -21.41 -9.33 3.63
C ILE A 38 -22.68 -9.22 2.80
N GLY A 39 -22.56 -8.89 1.52
CA GLY A 39 -23.69 -8.81 0.59
C GLY A 39 -24.41 -10.15 0.46
N ARG A 40 -23.66 -11.25 0.28
CA ARG A 40 -24.22 -12.61 0.22
C ARG A 40 -24.94 -13.00 1.50
N MET A 41 -24.36 -12.66 2.66
CA MET A 41 -24.93 -12.99 3.96
C MET A 41 -26.17 -12.16 4.29
N SER A 42 -26.17 -10.88 3.92
CA SER A 42 -27.32 -9.98 4.08
C SER A 42 -28.52 -10.37 3.19
N ALA A 43 -28.25 -11.08 2.09
CA ALA A 43 -29.28 -11.58 1.19
C ALA A 43 -29.95 -12.88 1.67
N VAL A 44 -29.43 -13.52 2.73
CA VAL A 44 -30.03 -14.75 3.27
C VAL A 44 -31.36 -14.41 3.96
N PRO A 45 -32.48 -15.10 3.63
CA PRO A 45 -33.77 -14.82 4.23
C PRO A 45 -33.77 -14.95 5.76
N PRO A 46 -34.47 -14.08 6.50
CA PRO A 46 -34.55 -14.15 7.96
C PRO A 46 -35.13 -15.47 8.51
N SER A 47 -35.93 -16.16 7.71
CA SER A 47 -36.47 -17.49 8.03
C SER A 47 -35.39 -18.57 8.10
N VAL A 48 -34.27 -18.38 7.40
CA VAL A 48 -33.10 -19.28 7.39
C VAL A 48 -31.99 -18.77 8.30
N TRP A 49 -31.79 -17.45 8.33
CA TRP A 49 -30.73 -16.79 9.08
C TRP A 49 -31.32 -15.63 9.91
N GLY A 50 -31.81 -15.96 11.10
CA GLY A 50 -32.46 -15.00 12.02
C GLY A 50 -32.00 -15.13 13.47
N GLY A 51 -32.57 -14.30 14.34
CA GLY A 51 -32.36 -14.37 15.78
C GLY A 51 -30.92 -14.08 16.24
N VAL A 52 -30.47 -14.78 17.28
CA VAL A 52 -29.18 -14.52 17.96
C VAL A 52 -27.99 -14.72 17.04
N ALA A 53 -28.02 -15.71 16.14
CA ALA A 53 -26.95 -15.97 15.19
C ALA A 53 -26.76 -14.81 14.21
N ALA A 54 -27.86 -14.23 13.72
CA ALA A 54 -27.83 -13.06 12.85
C ALA A 54 -27.27 -11.83 13.55
N THR A 55 -27.62 -11.62 14.83
CA THR A 55 -27.07 -10.51 15.62
C THR A 55 -25.58 -10.67 15.86
N ARG A 56 -25.12 -11.85 16.28
CA ARG A 56 -23.69 -12.12 16.49
C ARG A 56 -22.87 -11.98 15.22
N PHE A 57 -23.42 -12.41 14.08
CA PHE A 57 -22.78 -12.19 12.79
C PHE A 57 -22.59 -10.70 12.49
N ARG A 58 -23.61 -9.86 12.70
CA ARG A 58 -23.49 -8.41 12.52
C ARG A 58 -22.42 -7.80 13.43
N ASP A 59 -22.38 -8.19 14.70
CA ASP A 59 -21.36 -7.71 15.65
C ASP A 59 -19.93 -8.02 15.14
N VAL A 60 -19.71 -9.24 14.63
CA VAL A 60 -18.43 -9.69 14.07
C VAL A 60 -18.09 -8.92 12.79
N VAL A 61 -19.06 -8.74 11.90
CA VAL A 61 -18.88 -7.99 10.65
C VAL A 61 -18.53 -6.54 10.91
N GLU A 62 -19.19 -5.88 11.87
CA GLU A 62 -18.92 -4.50 12.22
C GLU A 62 -17.52 -4.33 12.79
N ARG A 63 -17.12 -5.20 13.71
CA ARG A 63 -15.75 -5.21 14.26
C ARG A 63 -14.72 -5.45 13.15
N TRP A 64 -14.95 -6.45 12.31
CA TRP A 64 -14.05 -6.75 11.21
C TRP A 64 -13.92 -5.60 10.21
N ASN A 65 -15.02 -4.91 9.90
CA ASN A 65 -15.02 -3.72 9.04
C ASN A 65 -14.17 -2.59 9.66
N SER A 66 -14.31 -2.36 10.96
CA SER A 66 -13.48 -1.38 11.69
C SER A 66 -11.99 -1.72 11.62
N GLU A 67 -11.63 -2.98 11.91
CA GLU A 67 -10.23 -3.43 11.84
C GLU A 67 -9.68 -3.39 10.41
N SER A 68 -10.51 -3.69 9.40
CA SER A 68 -10.14 -3.59 7.99
C SER A 68 -9.84 -2.14 7.58
N LEU A 69 -10.63 -1.17 8.05
CA LEU A 69 -10.36 0.26 7.82
C LEU A 69 -9.07 0.72 8.49
N ARG A 70 -8.76 0.22 9.69
CA ARG A 70 -7.51 0.50 10.38
C ARG A 70 -6.31 -0.08 9.63
N LEU A 71 -6.41 -1.33 9.19
CA LEU A 71 -5.39 -1.97 8.36
C LEU A 71 -5.20 -1.17 7.06
N HIS A 72 -6.29 -0.78 6.40
CA HIS A 72 -6.27 0.02 5.18
C HIS A 72 -5.51 1.34 5.35
N ALA A 73 -5.87 2.13 6.36
CA ALA A 73 -5.21 3.39 6.66
C ALA A 73 -3.72 3.21 6.99
N SER A 74 -3.37 2.08 7.61
CA SER A 74 -1.98 1.76 7.96
C SER A 74 -1.17 1.38 6.72
N LEU A 75 -1.72 0.54 5.84
CA LEU A 75 -1.09 0.15 4.58
C LEU A 75 -0.95 1.34 3.62
N GLN A 76 -1.96 2.20 3.54
CA GLN A 76 -1.90 3.43 2.74
C GLN A 76 -0.79 4.35 3.24
N ARG A 77 -0.65 4.53 4.56
CA ARG A 77 0.44 5.33 5.16
C ARG A 77 1.82 4.74 4.87
N ILE A 78 1.95 3.41 4.87
CA ILE A 78 3.20 2.73 4.50
C ILE A 78 3.53 3.01 3.03
N ALA A 79 2.57 2.86 2.12
CA ALA A 79 2.75 3.15 0.71
C ALA A 79 3.14 4.63 0.46
N GLU A 80 2.50 5.57 1.14
CA GLU A 80 2.84 6.99 1.10
C GLU A 80 4.26 7.24 1.61
N THR A 81 4.64 6.62 2.73
CA THR A 81 6.00 6.73 3.28
C THR A 81 7.06 6.21 2.29
N ILE A 82 6.78 5.09 1.61
CA ILE A 82 7.67 4.55 0.58
C ILE A 82 7.82 5.52 -0.59
N ARG A 83 6.73 6.13 -1.06
CA ARG A 83 6.76 7.13 -2.15
C ARG A 83 7.56 8.39 -1.75
N LEU A 84 7.36 8.88 -0.53
CA LEU A 84 8.12 10.03 -0.01
C LEU A 84 9.62 9.72 0.09
N ASN A 85 9.98 8.51 0.53
CA ASN A 85 11.37 8.07 0.59
C ASN A 85 11.99 7.98 -0.81
N GLU A 86 11.27 7.44 -1.79
CA GLU A 86 11.73 7.37 -3.19
C GLU A 86 12.01 8.76 -3.75
N GLN A 87 11.07 9.70 -3.61
CA GLN A 87 11.25 11.08 -4.04
C GLN A 87 12.46 11.74 -3.38
N THR A 88 12.58 11.63 -2.06
CA THR A 88 13.69 12.23 -1.29
C THR A 88 15.05 11.69 -1.75
N LEU A 89 15.15 10.38 -1.99
CA LEU A 89 16.37 9.73 -2.44
C LEU A 89 16.73 10.09 -3.88
N ARG A 90 15.73 10.25 -4.76
CA ARG A 90 15.91 10.71 -6.14
C ARG A 90 16.47 12.13 -6.17
N GLU A 91 15.86 13.05 -5.43
CA GLU A 91 16.33 14.45 -5.33
C GLU A 91 17.76 14.52 -4.79
N ALA A 92 18.09 13.73 -3.76
CA ALA A 92 19.44 13.66 -3.22
C ALA A 92 20.47 13.16 -4.26
N THR A 93 20.08 12.16 -5.07
CA THR A 93 20.93 11.58 -6.12
C THR A 93 21.17 12.58 -7.26
N GLU A 94 20.13 13.30 -7.69
CA GLU A 94 20.25 14.34 -8.72
C GLU A 94 21.12 15.50 -8.26
N SER A 95 20.93 15.97 -7.01
CA SER A 95 21.77 17.02 -6.41
C SER A 95 23.24 16.59 -6.31
N HIS A 96 23.49 15.34 -5.89
CA HIS A 96 24.84 14.79 -5.82
C HIS A 96 25.49 14.72 -7.21
N SER A 97 24.75 14.26 -8.22
CA SER A 97 25.22 14.16 -9.61
C SER A 97 25.56 15.53 -10.20
N HIS A 98 24.73 16.55 -9.97
CA HIS A 98 25.01 17.93 -10.38
C HIS A 98 26.29 18.47 -9.74
N ARG A 99 26.51 18.23 -8.45
CA ARG A 99 27.72 18.68 -7.74
C ARG A 99 28.97 18.00 -8.29
N ILE A 100 28.92 16.70 -8.58
CA ILE A 100 30.04 15.98 -9.21
C ILE A 100 30.33 16.55 -10.60
N GLY A 101 29.30 16.75 -11.44
CA GLY A 101 29.47 17.33 -12.77
C GLY A 101 30.08 18.75 -12.73
N ALA A 102 29.65 19.57 -11.77
CA ALA A 102 30.20 20.91 -11.57
C ALA A 102 31.67 20.90 -11.13
N VAL A 103 32.11 19.92 -10.32
CA VAL A 103 33.52 19.75 -9.96
C VAL A 103 34.34 19.20 -11.13
N GLY A 104 33.79 18.25 -11.89
CA GLY A 104 34.45 17.67 -13.06
C GLY A 104 34.70 18.65 -14.20
N ASN A 105 33.82 19.64 -14.39
CA ASN A 105 34.02 20.72 -15.38
C ASN A 105 34.98 21.83 -14.93
N ASN A 106 35.43 21.83 -13.68
CA ASN A 106 36.38 22.81 -13.13
C ASN A 106 37.84 22.30 -13.12
N LEU A 107 38.11 21.16 -13.75
CA LEU A 107 39.44 20.58 -13.99
C LEU A 107 39.75 20.59 -15.48
#